data_AF-A0A7C9MPI5-F1
#
_entry.id   AF-A0A7C9MPI5-F1
#
_cell.length_a   1.000
_cell.length_b   1.000
_cell.length_c   1.000
_cell.angle_alpha   90.00
_cell.angle_beta   90.00
_cell.angle_gamma   90.00
#
_symmetry.space_group_name_H-M   'P 1'
#
loop_
_entity.id
_entity.type
_entity.pdbx_description
1 polymer ?
#
loop_
_entity_poly.entity_id
_entity_poly.type
_entity_poly.pdbx_seq_one_letter_code
_entity_poly.pdbx_strand_id
1 'polypeptide(L)'
;MGEAKRRKQLGLMPAVHPFEALMDADGVLTFVRAPEDARLREELASALKLAHPYGAAWNSAYRTQLVMHGRVDKFLDTAEDVDTIPVPPHRRLTGELAIGAKPEGRDLRVEGGRVRVREEGHSFDGQRWTSFPSNADPRAALNYLMQHPAARLQGEVVAAYRAEQWREGRVDIEPEPPAELLEALEALTREWHGEDDAGWLALHQDAVQDGAAPAPLARRVTFELRQPAPLQSPLSLAFATLGNVEVTPQAGGSSYTENGDTWISYEDGEATEDGLPPELADIFDLDTVAVTVYADGRIEWAPGEVPDEDAERLRTELKDATGAGDPAEWAEWTTELLLGTFADELSVPEGAALPVPVAVRLDVPVDALTDPDPLAQTFMESEVTFDGAAWRDLYGEEVPEELRAFAAGDA
;
A
#
# COMPACT_ATOMS: atom_id res chain seq x y z
N MET A 1 25.01 4.98 55.68
CA MET A 1 25.22 5.43 54.28
C MET A 1 24.11 4.81 53.44
N GLY A 2 23.17 5.61 52.92
CA GLY A 2 21.92 5.12 52.30
C GLY A 2 22.15 4.35 51.01
N GLU A 3 21.32 3.34 50.76
CA GLU A 3 21.39 2.41 49.63
C GLU A 3 21.40 3.12 48.27
N ALA A 4 20.65 4.23 48.14
CA ALA A 4 20.68 5.11 46.96
C ALA A 4 22.05 5.75 46.70
N LYS A 5 22.81 6.11 47.74
CA LYS A 5 24.17 6.67 47.62
C LYS A 5 25.17 5.60 47.15
N ARG A 6 24.97 4.35 47.59
CA ARG A 6 25.79 3.20 47.19
C ARG A 6 25.53 2.79 45.73
N ARG A 7 24.27 2.77 45.29
CA ARG A 7 23.88 2.55 43.88
C ARG A 7 24.38 3.64 42.94
N LYS A 8 24.36 4.91 43.35
CA LYS A 8 24.91 6.03 42.58
C LYS A 8 26.42 5.92 42.37
N GLN A 9 27.18 5.40 43.35
CA GLN A 9 28.62 5.15 43.22
C GLN A 9 28.95 3.93 42.34
N LEU A 10 28.00 3.01 42.15
CA LEU A 10 28.15 1.81 41.32
C LEU A 10 27.61 1.97 39.89
N GLY A 11 27.13 3.16 39.49
CA GLY A 11 26.52 3.39 38.18
C GLY A 11 25.16 2.72 37.97
N LEU A 12 24.49 2.27 39.04
CA LEU A 12 23.24 1.49 38.99
C LEU A 12 21.96 2.36 39.07
N MET A 13 22.09 3.68 38.97
CA MET A 13 20.93 4.59 38.92
C MET A 13 20.52 4.78 37.47
N PRO A 14 19.22 4.69 37.15
CA PRO A 14 18.76 5.02 35.81
C PRO A 14 19.15 6.45 35.44
N ALA A 15 19.75 6.63 34.28
CA ALA A 15 20.06 7.95 33.73
C ALA A 15 18.82 8.44 32.97
N VAL A 16 18.28 9.60 33.37
CA VAL A 16 17.06 10.16 32.77
C VAL A 16 17.41 11.41 31.98
N HIS A 17 17.06 11.39 30.70
CA HIS A 17 17.29 12.45 29.75
C HIS A 17 15.94 13.00 29.27
N PRO A 18 15.53 14.20 29.70
CA PRO A 18 14.31 14.83 29.17
C PRO A 18 14.52 15.22 27.72
N PHE A 19 13.46 15.09 26.92
CA PHE A 19 13.47 15.48 25.51
C PHE A 19 12.23 16.29 25.13
N GLU A 20 12.39 17.06 24.07
CA GLU A 20 11.34 17.75 23.34
C GLU A 20 11.66 17.64 21.84
N ALA A 21 10.73 17.02 21.11
CA ALA A 21 10.86 16.78 19.67
C ALA A 21 9.65 17.35 18.93
N LEU A 22 9.90 17.92 17.77
CA LEU A 22 8.90 18.30 16.79
C LEU A 22 8.90 17.26 15.68
N MET A 23 7.72 16.77 15.33
CA MET A 23 7.52 15.88 14.19
C MET A 23 6.60 16.58 13.20
N ASP A 24 7.00 16.65 11.94
CA ASP A 24 6.15 17.17 10.86
C ASP A 24 5.25 16.07 10.26
N ALA A 25 4.55 16.43 9.18
CA ALA A 25 3.63 15.54 8.47
C ALA A 25 4.36 14.34 7.85
N ASP A 26 5.59 14.53 7.37
CA ASP A 26 6.40 13.50 6.71
C ASP A 26 7.14 12.60 7.72
N GLY A 27 6.99 12.87 9.01
CA GLY A 27 7.65 12.11 10.08
C GLY A 27 9.09 12.53 10.33
N VAL A 28 9.53 13.68 9.82
CA VAL A 28 10.85 14.24 10.10
C VAL A 28 10.87 14.76 11.52
N LEU A 29 11.84 14.27 12.31
CA LEU A 29 12.03 14.65 13.70
C LEU A 29 13.07 15.75 13.85
N THR A 30 12.66 16.87 14.44
CA THR A 30 13.55 17.95 14.86
C THR A 30 13.58 18.05 16.38
N PHE A 31 14.74 17.81 16.99
CA PHE A 31 14.89 17.92 18.44
C PHE A 31 15.13 19.36 18.88
N VAL A 32 14.20 19.90 19.68
CA VAL A 32 14.41 21.15 20.44
C VAL A 32 15.29 20.87 21.65
N ARG A 33 15.09 19.69 22.27
CA ARG A 33 15.89 19.19 23.38
C ARG A 33 16.06 17.68 23.25
N ALA A 34 17.29 17.21 23.35
CA ALA A 34 17.63 15.78 23.30
C ALA A 34 18.88 15.49 24.14
N PRO A 35 19.21 14.22 24.40
CA PRO A 35 20.53 13.84 24.90
C PRO A 35 21.66 14.42 24.03
N GLU A 36 22.75 14.83 24.67
CA GLU A 36 23.98 15.28 23.96
C GLU A 36 24.66 14.13 23.22
N ASP A 37 24.55 12.91 23.77
CA ASP A 37 25.04 11.68 23.16
C ASP A 37 24.29 11.38 21.85
N ALA A 38 25.04 11.27 20.75
CA ALA A 38 24.50 11.05 19.42
C ALA A 38 23.78 9.70 19.29
N ARG A 39 24.31 8.64 19.90
CA ARG A 39 23.72 7.30 19.86
C ARG A 39 22.37 7.28 20.57
N LEU A 40 22.31 7.89 21.75
CA LEU A 40 21.05 8.01 22.51
C LEU A 40 20.02 8.86 21.77
N ARG A 41 20.46 9.85 20.99
CA ARG A 41 19.59 10.67 20.16
C ARG A 41 19.03 9.89 18.97
N GLU A 42 19.86 9.07 18.32
CA GLU A 42 19.44 8.18 17.23
C GLU A 42 18.45 7.13 17.74
N GLU A 43 18.73 6.47 18.87
CA GLU A 43 17.81 5.52 19.50
C GLU A 43 16.47 6.16 19.87
N LEU A 44 16.50 7.37 20.43
CA LEU A 44 15.29 8.13 20.72
C LEU A 44 14.52 8.47 19.44
N ALA A 45 15.21 8.91 18.39
CA ALA A 45 14.58 9.24 17.10
C ALA A 45 13.90 8.02 16.49
N SER A 46 14.59 6.88 16.42
CA SER A 46 14.05 5.62 15.91
C SER A 46 12.85 5.15 16.74
N ALA A 47 12.93 5.22 18.08
CA ALA A 47 11.81 4.85 18.93
C ALA A 47 10.58 5.74 18.73
N LEU A 48 10.76 7.07 18.61
CA LEU A 48 9.66 8.00 18.38
C LEU A 48 9.06 7.83 16.97
N LYS A 49 9.88 7.62 15.94
CA LYS A 49 9.41 7.41 14.57
C LYS A 49 8.63 6.10 14.42
N LEU A 50 9.04 5.05 15.14
CA LEU A 50 8.33 3.77 15.15
C LEU A 50 6.99 3.85 15.89
N ALA A 51 6.92 4.65 16.96
CA ALA A 51 5.76 4.69 17.84
C ALA A 51 4.66 5.69 17.43
N HIS A 52 5.00 6.70 16.63
CA HIS A 52 4.07 7.74 16.23
C HIS A 52 3.80 7.67 14.73
N PRO A 53 2.53 7.65 14.29
CA PRO A 53 2.17 7.55 12.88
C PRO A 53 2.62 8.82 12.14
N TYR A 54 2.83 8.78 10.83
CA TYR A 54 3.11 9.97 10.01
C TYR A 54 2.43 9.82 8.64
N GLY A 55 2.45 10.87 7.82
CA GLY A 55 1.75 10.93 6.54
C GLY A 55 0.26 10.61 6.68
N ALA A 56 -0.25 9.74 5.80
CA ALA A 56 -1.64 9.29 5.80
C ALA A 56 -2.06 8.64 7.13
N ALA A 57 -1.15 7.92 7.80
CA ALA A 57 -1.46 7.28 9.09
C ALA A 57 -1.69 8.33 10.18
N TRP A 58 -0.97 9.45 10.15
CA TRP A 58 -1.24 10.56 11.06
C TRP A 58 -2.58 11.22 10.77
N ASN A 59 -2.91 11.44 9.49
CA ASN A 59 -4.18 12.02 9.09
C ASN A 59 -5.35 11.19 9.63
N SER A 60 -5.30 9.88 9.42
CA SER A 60 -6.30 8.95 9.94
C SER A 60 -6.36 8.96 11.48
N ALA A 61 -5.22 8.82 12.16
CA ALA A 61 -5.16 8.81 13.62
C ALA A 61 -5.72 10.11 14.25
N TYR A 62 -5.37 11.27 13.70
CA TYR A 62 -5.85 12.57 14.20
C TYR A 62 -7.36 12.71 14.03
N ARG A 63 -7.88 12.41 12.83
CA ARG A 63 -9.32 12.52 12.53
C ARG A 63 -10.13 11.55 13.39
N THR A 64 -9.61 10.33 13.58
CA THR A 64 -10.19 9.34 14.52
C THR A 64 -10.29 9.90 15.93
N GLN A 65 -9.22 10.50 16.45
CA GLN A 65 -9.25 11.11 17.78
C GLN A 65 -10.25 12.27 17.85
N LEU A 66 -10.30 13.13 16.83
CA LEU A 66 -11.25 14.23 16.76
C LEU A 66 -12.71 13.74 16.82
N VAL A 67 -13.03 12.68 16.07
CA VAL A 67 -14.33 12.01 16.08
C VAL A 67 -14.61 11.42 17.46
N MET A 68 -13.70 10.62 18.01
CA MET A 68 -13.85 10.02 19.33
C MET A 68 -14.09 11.04 20.46
N HIS A 69 -13.62 12.28 20.28
CA HIS A 69 -13.86 13.39 21.21
C HIS A 69 -15.16 14.18 20.96
N GLY A 70 -15.99 13.76 20.00
CA GLY A 70 -17.23 14.43 19.64
C GLY A 70 -17.03 15.84 19.09
N ARG A 71 -15.88 16.09 18.45
CA ARG A 71 -15.49 17.42 17.93
C ARG A 71 -15.78 17.60 16.45
N VAL A 72 -16.63 16.75 15.89
CA VAL A 72 -17.13 16.86 14.51
C VAL A 72 -18.61 17.14 14.57
N ASP A 73 -19.03 18.19 13.85
CA ASP A 73 -20.42 18.64 13.83
C ASP A 73 -21.28 17.90 12.79
N LYS A 74 -20.64 17.12 11.91
CA LYS A 74 -21.28 16.39 10.82
C LYS A 74 -21.12 14.90 10.99
N PHE A 75 -22.13 14.18 10.52
CA PHE A 75 -22.04 12.74 10.31
C PHE A 75 -21.07 12.47 9.14
N LEU A 76 -20.32 11.37 9.22
CA LEU A 76 -19.24 11.05 8.28
C LEU A 76 -19.59 9.70 7.64
N ASP A 77 -20.04 9.75 6.40
CA ASP A 77 -20.52 8.58 5.67
C ASP A 77 -19.43 8.03 4.75
N THR A 78 -18.66 8.92 4.10
CA THR A 78 -17.67 8.57 3.09
C THR A 78 -16.23 8.92 3.52
N ALA A 79 -15.24 8.45 2.75
CA ALA A 79 -13.85 8.88 2.91
C ALA A 79 -13.69 10.39 2.66
N GLU A 80 -14.38 10.92 1.64
CA GLU A 80 -14.37 12.34 1.29
C GLU A 80 -14.88 13.22 2.46
N ASP A 81 -15.92 12.79 3.17
CA ASP A 81 -16.43 13.49 4.35
C ASP A 81 -15.34 13.63 5.42
N VAL A 82 -14.61 12.53 5.67
CA VAL A 82 -13.50 12.49 6.62
C VAL A 82 -12.36 13.39 6.16
N ASP A 83 -12.09 13.44 4.86
CA ASP A 83 -11.02 14.27 4.29
C ASP A 83 -11.24 15.78 4.45
N THR A 84 -12.50 16.21 4.57
CA THR A 84 -12.81 17.62 4.89
C THR A 84 -12.29 18.08 6.25
N ILE A 85 -11.95 17.14 7.15
CA ILE A 85 -11.40 17.45 8.47
C ILE A 85 -9.91 17.81 8.31
N PRO A 86 -9.51 19.06 8.60
CA PRO A 86 -8.13 19.49 8.46
C PRO A 86 -7.26 18.82 9.53
N VAL A 87 -6.05 18.43 9.13
CA VAL A 87 -5.07 17.77 10.01
C VAL A 87 -3.92 18.73 10.28
N PRO A 88 -3.50 18.91 11.55
CA PRO A 88 -2.36 19.75 11.87
C PRO A 88 -1.05 19.11 11.36
N PRO A 89 -0.22 19.85 10.61
CA PRO A 89 1.03 19.33 10.05
C PRO A 89 2.15 19.20 11.09
N HIS A 90 2.00 19.79 12.28
CA HIS A 90 3.04 19.78 13.29
C HIS A 90 2.58 19.10 14.57
N ARG A 91 3.48 18.28 15.11
CA ARG A 91 3.33 17.63 16.41
C ARG A 91 4.52 17.92 17.30
N ARG A 92 4.26 18.00 18.60
CA ARG A 92 5.25 18.20 19.65
C ARG A 92 5.13 17.07 20.66
N LEU A 93 6.23 16.36 20.85
CA LEU A 93 6.35 15.24 21.76
C LEU A 93 7.29 15.65 22.89
N THR A 94 6.82 15.58 24.14
CA THR A 94 7.64 15.85 25.32
C THR A 94 7.67 14.62 26.22
N GLY A 95 8.85 14.32 26.77
CA GLY A 95 9.02 13.09 27.53
C GLY A 95 10.40 12.90 28.13
N GLU A 96 10.68 11.66 28.47
CA GLU A 96 11.93 11.24 29.10
C GLU A 96 12.45 9.93 28.50
N LEU A 97 13.75 9.90 28.17
CA LEU A 97 14.52 8.69 27.91
C LEU A 97 15.20 8.25 29.22
N ALA A 98 14.95 7.03 29.68
CA ALA A 98 15.54 6.47 30.89
C ALA A 98 16.38 5.23 30.58
N ILE A 99 17.71 5.36 30.67
CA ILE A 99 18.67 4.27 30.47
C ILE A 99 18.90 3.54 31.80
N GLY A 100 18.95 2.22 31.77
CA GLY A 100 19.01 1.35 32.95
C GLY A 100 17.66 1.18 33.67
N ALA A 101 16.56 1.66 33.07
CA ALA A 101 15.20 1.47 33.57
C ALA A 101 14.48 0.38 32.76
N LYS A 102 13.65 -0.41 33.45
CA LYS A 102 12.77 -1.37 32.78
C LYS A 102 11.54 -0.62 32.20
N PRO A 103 11.05 -1.01 31.01
CA PRO A 103 9.82 -0.46 30.44
C PRO A 103 8.60 -0.83 31.30
N GLU A 104 7.64 0.09 31.43
CA GLU A 104 6.38 -0.08 32.15
C GLU A 104 5.20 0.37 31.29
N GLY A 105 4.11 -0.39 31.25
CA GLY A 105 2.87 0.03 30.58
C GLY A 105 3.06 0.40 29.11
N ARG A 106 2.84 1.68 28.77
CA ARG A 106 2.91 2.24 27.41
C ARG A 106 4.29 2.80 27.03
N ASP A 107 5.33 2.49 27.79
CA ASP A 107 6.68 2.96 27.46
C ASP A 107 7.22 2.28 26.21
N LEU A 108 7.94 3.03 25.39
CA LEU A 108 8.65 2.51 24.23
C LEU A 108 9.96 1.89 24.68
N ARG A 109 10.29 0.71 24.13
CA ARG A 109 11.52 0.01 24.47
C ARG A 109 12.67 0.55 23.63
N VAL A 110 13.82 0.74 24.27
CA VAL A 110 15.09 1.11 23.60
C VAL A 110 16.22 0.28 24.18
N GLU A 111 17.36 0.24 23.50
CA GLU A 111 18.50 -0.54 23.97
C GLU A 111 18.91 -0.11 25.38
N GLY A 112 18.85 -1.05 26.33
CA GLY A 112 19.21 -0.79 27.72
C GLY A 112 18.31 0.19 28.46
N GLY A 113 17.13 0.55 27.96
CA GLY A 113 16.26 1.55 28.60
C GLY A 113 14.80 1.61 28.13
N ARG A 114 14.15 2.74 28.41
CA ARG A 114 12.79 3.06 27.99
C ARG A 114 12.64 4.52 27.58
N VAL A 115 11.71 4.81 26.67
CA VAL A 115 11.24 6.15 26.35
C VAL A 115 9.79 6.28 26.82
N ARG A 116 9.51 7.34 27.59
CA ARG A 116 8.16 7.68 28.03
C ARG A 116 7.75 9.03 27.49
N VAL A 117 6.77 9.02 26.58
CA VAL A 117 6.08 10.23 26.11
C VAL A 117 5.08 10.65 27.19
N ARG A 118 5.15 11.91 27.62
CA ARG A 118 4.29 12.47 28.67
C ARG A 118 3.17 13.31 28.10
N GLU A 119 3.51 14.15 27.12
CA GLU A 119 2.54 15.02 26.47
C GLU A 119 2.76 14.99 24.97
N GLU A 120 1.65 14.96 24.25
CA GLU A 120 1.59 15.11 22.80
C GLU A 120 0.70 16.31 22.50
N GLY A 121 1.24 17.26 21.74
CA GLY A 121 0.51 18.43 21.25
C GLY A 121 0.57 18.49 19.73
N HIS A 122 -0.43 19.11 19.12
CA HIS A 122 -0.53 19.32 17.69
C HIS A 122 -0.80 20.81 17.38
N SER A 123 -0.36 21.26 16.20
CA SER A 123 -0.44 22.66 15.80
C SER A 123 -0.63 22.82 14.30
N PHE A 124 -1.50 23.75 13.91
CA PHE A 124 -1.71 24.17 12.52
C PHE A 124 -0.71 25.23 12.05
N ASP A 125 -0.19 26.04 12.98
CA ASP A 125 0.65 27.21 12.70
C ASP A 125 2.07 27.09 13.29
N GLY A 126 2.37 25.99 13.99
CA GLY A 126 3.62 25.77 14.71
C GLY A 126 3.78 26.64 15.97
N GLN A 127 2.80 27.49 16.30
CA GLN A 127 2.86 28.44 17.41
C GLN A 127 1.91 28.05 18.54
N ARG A 128 0.69 27.65 18.20
CA ARG A 128 -0.35 27.25 19.16
C ARG A 128 -0.45 25.75 19.20
N TRP A 129 -0.16 25.20 20.37
CA TRP A 129 -0.16 23.77 20.63
C TRP A 129 -1.39 23.37 21.42
N THR A 130 -2.18 22.46 20.88
CA THR A 130 -3.33 21.86 21.55
C THR A 130 -3.13 20.38 21.73
N SER A 131 -3.69 19.83 22.80
CA SER A 131 -3.70 18.40 23.05
C SER A 131 -5.14 17.92 23.13
N PHE A 132 -5.37 16.67 22.76
CA PHE A 132 -6.64 16.03 23.04
C PHE A 132 -6.78 15.81 24.55
N PRO A 133 -7.96 16.09 25.14
CA PRO A 133 -8.20 15.74 26.52
C PRO A 133 -8.15 14.22 26.67
N SER A 134 -7.79 13.72 27.86
CA SER A 134 -7.92 12.28 28.11
C SER A 134 -9.39 11.86 28.00
N ASN A 135 -9.69 10.83 27.21
CA ASN A 135 -11.03 10.23 27.17
C ASN A 135 -11.33 9.59 28.52
N ALA A 136 -12.17 10.25 29.31
CA ALA A 136 -12.61 9.76 30.63
C ALA A 136 -13.46 8.48 30.51
N ASP A 137 -14.16 8.31 29.38
CA ASP A 137 -14.91 7.10 29.05
C ASP A 137 -14.54 6.60 27.64
N PRO A 138 -13.56 5.68 27.52
CA PRO A 138 -13.16 5.10 26.24
C PRO A 138 -14.28 4.35 25.52
N ARG A 139 -15.26 3.79 26.24
CA ARG A 139 -16.38 3.06 25.61
C ARG A 139 -17.34 4.03 24.95
N ALA A 140 -17.66 5.15 25.61
CA ALA A 140 -18.46 6.20 25.00
C ALA A 140 -17.79 6.78 23.75
N ALA A 141 -16.46 7.01 23.81
CA ALA A 141 -15.69 7.49 22.67
C ALA A 141 -15.71 6.52 21.48
N LEU A 142 -15.56 5.21 21.73
CA LEU A 142 -15.69 4.18 20.70
C LEU A 142 -17.11 4.10 20.14
N ASN A 143 -18.13 4.14 20.99
CA ASN A 143 -19.53 4.15 20.54
C ASN A 143 -19.85 5.38 19.70
N TYR A 144 -19.21 6.52 19.96
CA TYR A 144 -19.35 7.71 19.13
C TYR A 144 -18.70 7.51 17.77
N LEU A 145 -17.45 7.02 17.73
CA LEU A 145 -16.78 6.66 16.47
C LEU A 145 -17.63 5.70 15.62
N MET A 146 -18.16 4.64 16.23
CA MET A 146 -18.94 3.60 15.53
C MET A 146 -20.33 4.08 15.06
N GLN A 147 -20.77 5.28 15.44
CA GLN A 147 -21.97 5.88 14.85
C GLN A 147 -21.72 6.31 13.41
N HIS A 148 -20.48 6.66 13.03
CA HIS A 148 -20.13 7.11 11.69
C HIS A 148 -19.87 5.92 10.77
N PRO A 149 -20.57 5.77 9.63
CA PRO A 149 -20.32 4.70 8.67
C PRO A 149 -18.88 4.70 8.13
N ALA A 150 -18.26 5.87 8.03
CA ALA A 150 -16.85 5.99 7.63
C ALA A 150 -15.89 5.21 8.54
N ALA A 151 -16.26 4.90 9.79
CA ALA A 151 -15.46 4.07 10.71
C ALA A 151 -15.41 2.58 10.34
N ARG A 152 -16.22 2.14 9.37
CA ARG A 152 -16.20 0.77 8.82
C ARG A 152 -15.48 0.69 7.47
N LEU A 153 -15.10 1.81 6.89
CA LEU A 153 -14.35 1.82 5.64
C LEU A 153 -12.95 1.27 5.88
N GLN A 154 -12.45 0.52 4.90
CA GLN A 154 -11.06 0.12 4.84
C GLN A 154 -10.31 1.10 3.95
N GLY A 155 -8.99 1.22 4.12
CA GLY A 155 -8.18 1.92 3.14
C GLY A 155 -8.05 1.10 1.86
N GLU A 156 -7.67 1.80 0.79
CA GLU A 156 -7.45 1.22 -0.53
C GLU A 156 -6.24 0.29 -0.50
N VAL A 157 -6.33 -0.83 -1.23
CA VAL A 157 -5.22 -1.75 -1.41
C VAL A 157 -4.17 -1.08 -2.28
N VAL A 158 -2.94 -1.04 -1.81
CA VAL A 158 -1.79 -0.49 -2.55
C VAL A 158 -0.87 -1.57 -3.08
N ALA A 159 -0.87 -2.75 -2.44
CA ALA A 159 -0.13 -3.92 -2.88
C ALA A 159 -0.70 -5.18 -2.23
N ALA A 160 -0.49 -6.32 -2.88
CA ALA A 160 -0.76 -7.63 -2.31
C ALA A 160 0.47 -8.53 -2.50
N TYR A 161 0.81 -9.30 -1.46
CA TYR A 161 1.96 -10.20 -1.46
C TYR A 161 1.54 -11.58 -0.98
N ARG A 162 1.75 -12.59 -1.82
CA ARG A 162 1.59 -13.99 -1.47
C ARG A 162 2.88 -14.47 -0.82
N ALA A 163 2.81 -14.82 0.46
CA ALA A 163 3.92 -15.36 1.20
C ALA A 163 3.77 -16.87 1.40
N GLU A 164 4.75 -17.63 0.93
CA GLU A 164 4.89 -19.06 1.10
C GLU A 164 6.00 -19.34 2.11
N GLN A 165 5.67 -19.98 3.22
CA GLN A 165 6.65 -20.43 4.19
C GLN A 165 6.77 -21.95 4.16
N TRP A 166 7.99 -22.42 3.98
CA TRP A 166 8.35 -23.82 4.15
C TRP A 166 8.73 -24.08 5.60
N ARG A 167 8.43 -25.29 6.08
CA ARG A 167 8.77 -25.71 7.45
C ARG A 167 10.27 -25.64 7.76
N GLU A 168 11.13 -25.75 6.75
CA GLU A 168 12.59 -25.57 6.90
C GLU A 168 13.02 -24.11 7.19
N GLY A 169 12.08 -23.16 7.16
CA GLY A 169 12.28 -21.75 7.47
C GLY A 169 12.47 -20.84 6.26
N ARG A 170 12.49 -21.41 5.03
CA ARG A 170 12.48 -20.64 3.78
C ARG A 170 11.14 -19.93 3.63
N VAL A 171 11.18 -18.65 3.30
CA VAL A 171 10.01 -17.83 2.97
C VAL A 171 10.22 -17.29 1.57
N ASP A 172 9.27 -17.56 0.68
CA ASP A 172 9.22 -17.02 -0.67
C ASP A 172 8.03 -16.05 -0.74
N ILE A 173 8.22 -14.86 -1.31
CA ILE A 173 7.18 -13.81 -1.37
C ILE A 173 7.03 -13.34 -2.82
N GLU A 174 5.80 -13.34 -3.32
CA GLU A 174 5.47 -12.97 -4.69
C GLU A 174 4.34 -11.91 -4.73
N PRO A 175 4.45 -10.86 -5.55
CA PRO A 175 5.65 -10.46 -6.29
C PRO A 175 6.82 -10.10 -5.36
N GLU A 176 8.03 -10.01 -5.89
CA GLU A 176 9.20 -9.67 -5.06
C GLU A 176 8.99 -8.28 -4.42
N PRO A 177 8.92 -8.18 -3.08
CA PRO A 177 8.69 -6.91 -2.43
C PRO A 177 9.93 -6.01 -2.51
N PRO A 178 9.77 -4.68 -2.42
CA PRO A 178 10.88 -3.78 -2.21
C PRO A 178 11.77 -4.23 -1.05
N ALA A 179 13.09 -4.06 -1.17
CA ALA A 179 14.05 -4.55 -0.19
C ALA A 179 13.79 -4.08 1.25
N GLU A 180 13.20 -2.89 1.41
CA GLU A 180 12.80 -2.30 2.68
C GLU A 180 11.57 -2.97 3.33
N LEU A 181 10.73 -3.66 2.55
CA LEU A 181 9.55 -4.39 3.03
C LEU A 181 9.81 -5.89 3.19
N LEU A 182 10.77 -6.45 2.45
CA LEU A 182 11.03 -7.90 2.42
C LEU A 182 11.22 -8.49 3.82
N GLU A 183 12.17 -7.97 4.61
CA GLU A 183 12.47 -8.50 5.95
C GLU A 183 11.25 -8.40 6.88
N ALA A 184 10.48 -7.31 6.76
CA ALA A 184 9.28 -7.11 7.57
C ALA A 184 8.16 -8.09 7.20
N LEU A 185 7.93 -8.33 5.90
CA LEU A 185 6.94 -9.29 5.44
C LEU A 185 7.33 -10.73 5.77
N GLU A 186 8.61 -11.08 5.68
CA GLU A 186 9.08 -12.39 6.12
C GLU A 186 8.87 -12.59 7.63
N ALA A 187 9.15 -11.56 8.45
CA ALA A 187 8.92 -11.62 9.89
C ALA A 187 7.42 -11.79 10.20
N LEU A 188 6.54 -11.03 9.54
CA LEU A 188 5.09 -11.18 9.67
C LEU A 188 4.59 -12.54 9.22
N THR A 189 5.16 -13.10 8.15
CA THR A 189 4.83 -14.45 7.67
C THR A 189 5.14 -15.49 8.74
N ARG A 190 6.33 -15.40 9.36
CA ARG A 190 6.73 -16.31 10.45
C ARG A 190 5.86 -16.12 11.68
N GLU A 191 5.50 -14.89 12.04
CA GLU A 191 4.58 -14.61 13.14
C GLU A 191 3.20 -15.21 12.88
N TRP A 192 2.67 -15.05 11.66
CA TRP A 192 1.37 -15.55 11.24
C TRP A 192 1.30 -17.08 11.20
N HIS A 193 2.34 -17.73 10.67
CA HIS A 193 2.37 -19.19 10.55
C HIS A 193 2.94 -19.90 11.79
N GLY A 194 3.61 -19.18 12.69
CA GLY A 194 4.29 -19.73 13.86
C GLY A 194 5.82 -19.72 13.70
N GLU A 195 6.50 -19.15 14.68
CA GLU A 195 7.95 -18.93 14.67
C GLU A 195 8.77 -20.20 14.96
N ASP A 196 8.15 -21.21 15.59
CA ASP A 196 8.78 -22.48 15.94
C ASP A 196 7.89 -23.69 15.58
N ASP A 197 8.46 -24.91 15.63
CA ASP A 197 7.75 -26.15 15.29
C ASP A 197 6.45 -26.35 16.09
N ALA A 198 6.40 -25.89 17.35
CA ALA A 198 5.24 -26.07 18.21
C ALA A 198 4.13 -25.09 17.84
N GLY A 199 4.47 -23.81 17.61
CA GLY A 199 3.56 -22.79 17.11
C GLY A 199 3.04 -23.10 15.71
N TRP A 200 3.91 -23.57 14.82
CA TRP A 200 3.56 -24.01 13.47
C TRP A 200 2.45 -25.07 13.48
N LEU A 201 2.65 -26.13 14.26
CA LEU A 201 1.66 -27.21 14.39
C LEU A 201 0.38 -26.72 15.07
N ALA A 202 0.49 -25.98 16.17
CA ALA A 202 -0.66 -25.52 16.93
C ALA A 202 -1.58 -24.61 16.09
N LEU A 203 -1.00 -23.67 15.35
CA LEU A 203 -1.76 -22.76 14.48
C LEU A 203 -2.38 -23.49 13.28
N HIS A 204 -1.69 -24.48 12.71
CA HIS A 204 -2.28 -25.30 11.65
C HIS A 204 -3.48 -26.11 12.18
N GLN A 205 -3.33 -26.81 13.30
CA GLN A 205 -4.39 -27.61 13.92
C GLN A 205 -5.62 -26.78 14.32
N ASP A 206 -5.40 -25.56 14.80
CA ASP A 206 -6.47 -24.61 15.10
C ASP A 206 -7.22 -24.20 13.82
N ALA A 207 -6.47 -23.88 12.75
CA ALA A 207 -7.05 -23.46 11.47
C ALA A 207 -7.86 -24.58 10.79
N VAL A 208 -7.39 -25.83 10.79
CA VAL A 208 -8.17 -26.98 10.26
C VAL A 208 -9.19 -27.55 11.24
N GLN A 209 -9.25 -27.02 12.46
CA GLN A 209 -10.11 -27.48 13.55
C GLN A 209 -9.94 -28.99 13.88
N ASP A 210 -8.73 -29.52 13.72
CA ASP A 210 -8.36 -30.91 14.01
C ASP A 210 -7.06 -30.99 14.81
N GLY A 211 -7.19 -31.28 16.12
CA GLY A 211 -6.05 -31.44 17.03
C GLY A 211 -5.18 -32.67 16.79
N ALA A 212 -5.56 -33.55 15.85
CA ALA A 212 -4.76 -34.70 15.44
C ALA A 212 -4.07 -34.51 14.08
N ALA A 213 -4.32 -33.38 13.39
CA ALA A 213 -3.71 -33.11 12.10
C ALA A 213 -2.17 -33.06 12.20
N PRO A 214 -1.44 -33.64 11.22
CA PRO A 214 0.01 -33.58 11.17
C PRO A 214 0.48 -32.15 10.84
N ALA A 215 1.75 -31.87 11.11
CA ALA A 215 2.34 -30.59 10.69
C ALA A 215 2.46 -30.54 9.15
N PRO A 216 1.97 -29.50 8.48
CA PRO A 216 2.12 -29.35 7.03
C PRO A 216 3.59 -29.08 6.67
N LEU A 217 3.94 -29.35 5.41
CA LEU A 217 5.27 -29.06 4.85
C LEU A 217 5.47 -27.57 4.56
N ALA A 218 4.43 -26.91 4.03
CA ALA A 218 4.44 -25.47 3.78
C ALA A 218 3.05 -24.86 3.97
N ARG A 219 3.01 -23.54 4.17
CA ARG A 219 1.81 -22.73 4.36
C ARG A 219 1.89 -21.46 3.51
N ARG A 220 0.76 -21.02 3.00
CA ARG A 220 0.59 -19.81 2.21
C ARG A 220 -0.40 -18.87 2.86
N VAL A 221 -0.13 -17.58 2.72
CA VAL A 221 -1.03 -16.49 3.08
C VAL A 221 -0.83 -15.34 2.11
N THR A 222 -1.92 -14.65 1.74
CA THR A 222 -1.84 -13.38 1.02
C THR A 222 -1.95 -12.23 2.02
N PHE A 223 -0.97 -11.34 2.02
CA PHE A 223 -0.99 -10.09 2.76
C PHE A 223 -1.38 -8.94 1.84
N GLU A 224 -2.48 -8.26 2.15
CA GLU A 224 -2.81 -6.99 1.52
C GLU A 224 -2.22 -5.84 2.33
N LEU A 225 -1.47 -4.98 1.65
CA LEU A 225 -1.04 -3.69 2.16
C LEU A 225 -2.07 -2.67 1.72
N ARG A 226 -2.64 -1.98 2.69
CA ARG A 226 -3.66 -0.97 2.49
C ARG A 226 -3.15 0.37 2.98
N GLN A 227 -3.61 1.45 2.33
CA GLN A 227 -3.57 2.76 2.99
C GLN A 227 -4.29 2.66 4.35
N PRO A 228 -3.93 3.51 5.32
CA PRO A 228 -4.67 3.57 6.57
C PRO A 228 -6.14 3.90 6.28
N ALA A 229 -7.07 3.20 6.95
CA ALA A 229 -8.48 3.51 6.82
C ALA A 229 -8.75 5.00 7.12
N PRO A 230 -9.76 5.66 6.53
CA PRO A 230 -10.04 7.08 6.80
C PRO A 230 -10.19 7.39 8.30
N LEU A 231 -10.78 6.44 9.05
CA LEU A 231 -10.85 6.44 10.51
C LEU A 231 -10.33 5.10 11.05
N GLN A 232 -9.34 5.14 11.95
CA GLN A 232 -8.78 3.95 12.59
C GLN A 232 -9.78 3.38 13.61
N SER A 233 -10.42 2.27 13.23
CA SER A 233 -11.23 1.52 14.17
C SER A 233 -10.34 0.51 14.93
N PRO A 234 -10.46 0.39 16.27
CA PRO A 234 -9.82 -0.71 16.99
C PRO A 234 -10.44 -2.08 16.63
N LEU A 235 -11.50 -2.10 15.81
CA LEU A 235 -12.08 -3.29 15.21
C LEU A 235 -11.56 -3.55 13.78
N SER A 236 -10.58 -2.76 13.30
CA SER A 236 -9.92 -3.01 12.02
C SER A 236 -9.26 -4.38 12.01
N LEU A 237 -9.25 -5.01 10.84
CA LEU A 237 -8.64 -6.33 10.59
C LEU A 237 -7.12 -6.25 10.37
N ALA A 238 -6.53 -5.04 10.45
CA ALA A 238 -5.09 -4.86 10.32
C ALA A 238 -4.34 -5.71 11.35
N PHE A 239 -3.56 -6.66 10.86
CA PHE A 239 -2.69 -7.52 11.65
C PHE A 239 -1.44 -6.78 12.12
N ALA A 240 -0.88 -5.94 11.25
CA ALA A 240 0.29 -5.13 11.53
C ALA A 240 0.23 -3.78 10.81
N THR A 241 1.16 -2.89 11.18
CA THR A 241 1.41 -1.63 10.47
C THR A 241 2.87 -1.60 10.07
N LEU A 242 3.13 -1.46 8.77
CA LEU A 242 4.49 -1.32 8.23
C LEU A 242 4.67 0.10 7.72
N GLY A 243 5.32 0.94 8.52
CA GLY A 243 5.45 2.36 8.24
C GLY A 243 4.07 3.05 8.18
N ASN A 244 3.59 3.31 6.97
CA ASN A 244 2.37 4.07 6.69
C ASN A 244 1.30 3.23 5.99
N VAL A 245 1.45 1.90 5.93
CA VAL A 245 0.44 0.98 5.42
C VAL A 245 -0.03 0.00 6.50
N GLU A 246 -1.31 -0.37 6.43
CA GLU A 246 -1.91 -1.42 7.24
C GLU A 246 -1.79 -2.76 6.51
N VAL A 247 -1.32 -3.80 7.20
CA VAL A 247 -1.17 -5.15 6.65
C VAL A 247 -2.34 -6.00 7.12
N THR A 248 -3.10 -6.56 6.17
CA THR A 248 -4.24 -7.44 6.46
C THR A 248 -4.03 -8.80 5.82
N PRO A 249 -3.99 -9.91 6.59
CA PRO A 249 -3.94 -11.26 6.05
C PRO A 249 -5.32 -11.62 5.48
N GLN A 250 -5.32 -12.12 4.25
CA GLN A 250 -6.51 -12.61 3.59
C GLN A 250 -6.75 -14.07 3.98
N ALA A 251 -7.74 -14.28 4.85
CA ALA A 251 -8.09 -15.62 5.34
C ALA A 251 -8.53 -16.54 4.19
N GLY A 252 -9.31 -16.02 3.23
CA GLY A 252 -9.79 -16.78 2.06
C GLY A 252 -8.70 -17.09 1.02
N GLY A 253 -7.50 -16.53 1.16
CA GLY A 253 -6.33 -16.86 0.34
C GLY A 253 -5.32 -17.78 1.04
N SER A 254 -5.62 -18.25 2.27
CA SER A 254 -4.68 -19.04 3.05
C SER A 254 -4.80 -20.53 2.75
N SER A 255 -3.68 -21.20 2.50
CA SER A 255 -3.63 -22.63 2.19
C SER A 255 -2.40 -23.31 2.78
N TYR A 256 -2.39 -24.64 2.77
CA TYR A 256 -1.25 -25.45 3.20
C TYR A 256 -1.01 -26.63 2.27
N THR A 257 0.17 -27.23 2.35
CA THR A 257 0.48 -28.46 1.63
C THR A 257 1.14 -29.49 2.56
N GLU A 258 0.74 -30.75 2.41
CA GLU A 258 1.34 -31.89 3.10
C GLU A 258 2.41 -32.60 2.26
N ASN A 259 2.43 -32.36 0.94
CA ASN A 259 3.27 -33.07 -0.02
C ASN A 259 4.17 -32.15 -0.85
N GLY A 260 3.93 -30.83 -0.85
CA GLY A 260 4.66 -29.85 -1.65
C GLY A 260 4.05 -29.58 -3.03
N ASP A 261 3.08 -30.38 -3.48
CA ASP A 261 2.51 -30.32 -4.84
C ASP A 261 1.03 -29.92 -4.83
N THR A 262 0.29 -30.30 -3.80
CA THR A 262 -1.15 -30.05 -3.67
C THR A 262 -1.39 -29.08 -2.53
N TRP A 263 -2.01 -27.95 -2.83
CA TRP A 263 -2.39 -26.95 -1.85
C TRP A 263 -3.85 -27.14 -1.46
N ILE A 264 -4.11 -27.04 -0.16
CA ILE A 264 -5.43 -27.25 0.46
C ILE A 264 -5.81 -25.95 1.16
N SER A 265 -6.96 -25.39 0.79
CA SER A 265 -7.49 -24.18 1.41
C SER A 265 -7.82 -24.43 2.88
N TYR A 266 -7.50 -23.46 3.74
CA TYR A 266 -7.93 -23.50 5.14
C TYR A 266 -9.43 -23.18 5.32
N GLU A 267 -10.06 -22.55 4.33
CA GLU A 267 -11.46 -22.11 4.43
C GLU A 267 -12.46 -23.26 4.20
N ASP A 268 -12.27 -24.03 3.13
CA ASP A 268 -13.19 -25.08 2.71
C ASP A 268 -12.57 -26.49 2.69
N GLY A 269 -11.25 -26.59 2.85
CA GLY A 269 -10.52 -27.86 2.80
C GLY A 269 -10.40 -28.44 1.40
N GLU A 270 -10.75 -27.69 0.35
CA GLU A 270 -10.64 -28.12 -1.04
C GLU A 270 -9.22 -27.90 -1.58
N ALA A 271 -8.87 -28.69 -2.60
CA ALA A 271 -7.60 -28.51 -3.28
C ALA A 271 -7.67 -27.22 -4.11
N THR A 272 -6.75 -26.30 -3.86
CA THR A 272 -6.60 -25.06 -4.62
C THR A 272 -5.63 -25.30 -5.76
N GLU A 273 -6.02 -24.93 -6.99
CA GLU A 273 -5.08 -24.82 -8.10
C GLU A 273 -4.09 -23.67 -7.84
N ASP A 274 -2.86 -23.82 -8.34
CA ASP A 274 -1.77 -22.85 -8.11
C ASP A 274 -2.15 -21.50 -8.72
N GLY A 275 -2.50 -20.51 -7.89
CA GLY A 275 -2.92 -19.18 -8.34
C GLY A 275 -3.42 -18.30 -7.21
N LEU A 276 -3.40 -16.98 -7.40
CA LEU A 276 -4.12 -16.04 -6.54
C LEU A 276 -5.64 -16.35 -6.61
N PRO A 277 -6.43 -16.02 -5.57
CA PRO A 277 -7.89 -16.14 -5.64
C PRO A 277 -8.43 -15.47 -6.92
N PRO A 278 -9.45 -16.01 -7.59
CA PRO A 278 -9.96 -15.48 -8.87
C PRO A 278 -10.26 -13.97 -8.80
N GLU A 279 -10.81 -13.51 -7.68
CA GLU A 279 -11.14 -12.10 -7.42
C GLU A 279 -9.92 -11.15 -7.37
N LEU A 280 -8.72 -11.69 -7.12
CA LEU A 280 -7.44 -10.96 -7.09
C LEU A 280 -6.57 -11.24 -8.32
N ALA A 281 -6.74 -12.40 -8.97
CA ALA A 281 -6.11 -12.73 -10.24
C ALA A 281 -6.66 -11.86 -11.38
N ASP A 282 -7.98 -11.60 -11.39
CA ASP A 282 -8.64 -10.78 -12.42
C ASP A 282 -8.20 -9.30 -12.42
N ILE A 283 -7.57 -8.81 -11.34
CA ILE A 283 -7.08 -7.43 -11.25
C ILE A 283 -5.65 -7.30 -11.83
N PHE A 284 -4.87 -8.37 -11.84
CA PHE A 284 -3.43 -8.32 -12.13
C PHE A 284 -2.95 -9.23 -13.28
N ASP A 285 -3.78 -10.18 -13.73
CA ASP A 285 -3.48 -11.09 -14.85
C ASP A 285 -4.63 -11.04 -15.89
N LEU A 286 -4.79 -9.89 -16.55
CA LEU A 286 -5.47 -9.88 -17.83
C LEU A 286 -4.52 -10.54 -18.83
N ASP A 287 -4.73 -11.84 -19.08
CA ASP A 287 -4.17 -12.50 -20.27
C ASP A 287 -4.58 -11.65 -21.47
N THR A 288 -3.61 -10.98 -22.09
CA THR A 288 -3.85 -10.04 -23.19
C THR A 288 -3.08 -10.49 -24.42
N VAL A 289 -3.68 -10.24 -25.58
CA VAL A 289 -3.02 -10.37 -26.88
C VAL A 289 -2.58 -9.00 -27.33
N ALA A 290 -1.29 -8.86 -27.58
CA ALA A 290 -0.70 -7.66 -28.12
C ALA A 290 -1.06 -7.52 -29.61
N VAL A 291 -1.92 -6.54 -29.92
CA VAL A 291 -2.37 -6.22 -31.27
C VAL A 291 -1.75 -4.90 -31.70
N THR A 292 -1.04 -4.91 -32.83
CA THR A 292 -0.51 -3.70 -33.46
C THR A 292 -1.48 -3.17 -34.50
N VAL A 293 -1.96 -1.95 -34.30
CA VAL A 293 -2.83 -1.22 -35.23
C VAL A 293 -2.02 -0.13 -35.92
N TYR A 294 -2.02 -0.12 -37.25
CA TYR A 294 -1.30 0.87 -38.07
C TYR A 294 -2.26 1.94 -38.60
N ALA A 295 -1.75 3.15 -38.77
CA ALA A 295 -2.48 4.28 -39.34
C ALA A 295 -3.05 4.00 -40.75
N ASP A 296 -2.41 3.11 -41.51
CA ASP A 296 -2.85 2.71 -42.85
C ASP A 296 -3.97 1.65 -42.86
N GLY A 297 -4.46 1.25 -41.68
CA GLY A 297 -5.50 0.23 -41.51
C GLY A 297 -4.98 -1.21 -41.55
N ARG A 298 -3.66 -1.44 -41.51
CA ARG A 298 -3.13 -2.76 -41.20
C ARG A 298 -3.29 -3.06 -39.71
N ILE A 299 -3.60 -4.31 -39.38
CA ILE A 299 -3.68 -4.80 -38.01
C ILE A 299 -2.96 -6.15 -37.98
N GLU A 300 -2.00 -6.26 -37.06
CA GLU A 300 -1.08 -7.40 -36.95
C GLU A 300 -1.02 -7.86 -35.49
N TRP A 301 -0.87 -9.18 -35.28
CA TRP A 301 -0.68 -9.83 -33.98
C TRP A 301 0.16 -11.10 -34.21
N ALA A 302 0.65 -11.75 -33.15
CA ALA A 302 1.52 -12.91 -33.36
C ALA A 302 0.71 -14.11 -33.88
N PRO A 303 1.32 -14.97 -34.73
CA PRO A 303 0.61 -16.12 -35.29
C PRO A 303 0.11 -17.07 -34.19
N GLY A 304 -1.21 -17.34 -34.18
CA GLY A 304 -1.85 -18.26 -33.24
C GLY A 304 -2.42 -17.61 -31.97
N GLU A 305 -2.27 -16.29 -31.79
CA GLU A 305 -2.81 -15.58 -30.62
C GLU A 305 -4.31 -15.27 -30.74
N VAL A 306 -4.80 -15.01 -31.95
CA VAL A 306 -6.23 -14.77 -32.21
C VAL A 306 -6.80 -15.95 -33.01
N PRO A 307 -7.93 -16.54 -32.59
CA PRO A 307 -8.63 -17.57 -33.37
C PRO A 307 -8.98 -17.09 -34.78
N ASP A 308 -8.75 -17.95 -35.79
CA ASP A 308 -9.00 -17.63 -37.20
C ASP A 308 -10.45 -17.21 -37.47
N GLU A 309 -11.41 -17.70 -36.67
CA GLU A 309 -12.83 -17.40 -36.80
C GLU A 309 -13.20 -15.98 -36.36
N ASP A 310 -12.45 -15.40 -35.41
CA ASP A 310 -12.67 -14.06 -34.86
C ASP A 310 -11.76 -13.00 -35.49
N ALA A 311 -10.72 -13.44 -36.21
CA ALA A 311 -9.70 -12.58 -36.80
C ALA A 311 -10.27 -11.44 -37.68
N GLU A 312 -11.27 -11.69 -38.52
CA GLU A 312 -11.84 -10.63 -39.38
C GLU A 312 -12.76 -9.68 -38.61
N ARG A 313 -13.46 -10.19 -37.60
CA ARG A 313 -14.30 -9.39 -36.69
C ARG A 313 -13.42 -8.40 -35.93
N LEU A 314 -12.38 -8.91 -35.28
CA LEU A 314 -11.42 -8.12 -34.51
C LEU A 314 -10.78 -7.00 -35.35
N ARG A 315 -10.39 -7.30 -36.61
CA ARG A 315 -9.86 -6.27 -37.51
C ARG A 315 -10.86 -5.18 -37.86
N THR A 316 -12.14 -5.53 -37.98
CA THR A 316 -13.18 -4.56 -38.29
C THR A 316 -13.43 -3.66 -37.09
N GLU A 317 -13.62 -4.26 -35.91
CA GLU A 317 -13.89 -3.52 -34.67
C GLU A 317 -12.74 -2.60 -34.27
N LEU A 318 -11.49 -3.07 -34.37
CA LEU A 318 -10.32 -2.23 -34.06
C LEU A 318 -10.16 -1.07 -35.05
N LYS A 319 -10.50 -1.26 -36.34
CA LYS A 319 -10.54 -0.15 -37.30
C LYS A 319 -11.59 0.87 -36.95
N ASP A 320 -12.80 0.40 -36.66
CA ASP A 320 -13.93 1.25 -36.32
C ASP A 320 -13.67 2.01 -35.00
N ALA A 321 -12.99 1.39 -34.03
CA ALA A 321 -12.68 2.00 -32.73
C ALA A 321 -11.54 3.02 -32.79
N THR A 322 -10.53 2.80 -33.63
CA THR A 322 -9.31 3.64 -33.67
C THR A 322 -9.28 4.63 -34.84
N GLY A 323 -10.19 4.51 -35.80
CA GLY A 323 -10.15 5.25 -37.06
C GLY A 323 -9.05 4.79 -38.02
N ALA A 324 -8.43 3.62 -37.79
CA ALA A 324 -7.33 3.13 -38.60
C ALA A 324 -7.72 2.93 -40.08
N GLY A 325 -6.97 3.58 -40.98
CA GLY A 325 -7.27 3.62 -42.42
C GLY A 325 -7.94 4.91 -42.88
N ASP A 326 -8.46 5.74 -41.97
CA ASP A 326 -8.83 7.14 -42.23
C ASP A 326 -7.82 8.08 -41.54
N PRO A 327 -7.01 8.86 -42.29
CA PRO A 327 -6.01 9.74 -41.70
C PRO A 327 -6.55 10.81 -40.75
N ALA A 328 -7.81 11.25 -40.92
CA ALA A 328 -8.40 12.26 -40.06
C ALA A 328 -8.89 11.64 -38.75
N GLU A 329 -9.61 10.52 -38.82
CA GLU A 329 -10.12 9.82 -37.64
C GLU A 329 -8.97 9.25 -36.79
N TRP A 330 -7.93 8.69 -37.43
CA TRP A 330 -6.73 8.22 -36.74
C TRP A 330 -5.98 9.36 -36.02
N ALA A 331 -5.85 10.53 -36.68
CA ALA A 331 -5.18 11.68 -36.07
C ALA A 331 -5.98 12.25 -34.88
N GLU A 332 -7.32 12.25 -34.96
CA GLU A 332 -8.20 12.64 -33.87
C GLU A 332 -8.06 11.68 -32.69
N TRP A 333 -8.22 10.38 -32.93
CA TRP A 333 -8.12 9.33 -31.90
C TRP A 333 -6.75 9.32 -31.22
N THR A 334 -5.65 9.36 -31.98
CA THR A 334 -4.30 9.40 -31.40
C THR A 334 -3.99 10.70 -30.67
N THR A 335 -4.60 11.83 -31.06
CA THR A 335 -4.48 13.09 -30.30
C THR A 335 -5.17 12.97 -28.95
N GLU A 336 -6.38 12.40 -28.91
CA GLU A 336 -7.11 12.16 -27.66
C GLU A 336 -6.34 11.20 -26.75
N LEU A 337 -5.80 10.12 -27.31
CA LEU A 337 -4.94 9.17 -26.59
C LEU A 337 -3.75 9.89 -25.93
N LEU A 338 -2.93 10.59 -26.70
CA LEU A 338 -1.72 11.23 -26.18
C LEU A 338 -2.01 12.34 -25.17
N LEU A 339 -3.09 13.11 -25.36
CA LEU A 339 -3.52 14.12 -24.39
C LEU A 339 -4.10 13.49 -23.12
N GLY A 340 -4.77 12.35 -23.23
CA GLY A 340 -5.28 11.59 -22.10
C GLY A 340 -4.14 11.00 -21.26
N THR A 341 -3.18 10.35 -21.91
CA THR A 341 -2.03 9.72 -21.26
C THR A 341 -1.10 10.73 -20.60
N PHE A 342 -0.80 11.84 -21.27
CA PHE A 342 0.20 12.83 -20.82
C PHE A 342 -0.42 14.17 -20.41
N ALA A 343 -1.64 14.16 -19.88
CA ALA A 343 -2.44 15.37 -19.60
C ALA A 343 -1.72 16.43 -18.77
N ASP A 344 -0.96 16.01 -17.76
CA ASP A 344 -0.21 16.90 -16.86
C ASP A 344 1.19 17.26 -17.37
N GLU A 345 1.65 16.57 -18.43
CA GLU A 345 3.02 16.67 -18.95
C GLU A 345 3.09 17.42 -20.28
N LEU A 346 1.99 17.51 -21.02
CA LEU A 346 1.91 18.24 -22.29
C LEU A 346 1.17 19.57 -22.17
N SER A 347 1.76 20.63 -22.72
CA SER A 347 1.15 21.93 -22.93
C SER A 347 1.10 22.22 -24.44
N VAL A 348 0.00 21.82 -25.09
CA VAL A 348 -0.19 22.01 -26.52
C VAL A 348 -0.75 23.42 -26.79
N PRO A 349 -0.03 24.29 -27.51
CA PRO A 349 -0.54 25.62 -27.85
C PRO A 349 -1.82 25.55 -28.69
N GLU A 350 -2.72 26.53 -28.50
CA GLU A 350 -3.93 26.64 -29.30
C GLU A 350 -3.61 26.68 -30.80
N GLY A 351 -4.13 25.71 -31.56
CA GLY A 351 -3.93 25.57 -33.01
C GLY A 351 -2.66 24.82 -33.43
N ALA A 352 -1.85 24.33 -32.50
CA ALA A 352 -0.78 23.38 -32.80
C ALA A 352 -1.33 21.94 -32.85
N ALA A 353 -0.81 21.13 -33.78
CA ALA A 353 -1.16 19.72 -33.88
C ALA A 353 -0.04 18.86 -33.26
N LEU A 354 -0.43 17.82 -32.53
CA LEU A 354 0.50 16.81 -32.06
C LEU A 354 1.03 15.98 -33.25
N PRO A 355 2.27 15.45 -33.16
CA PRO A 355 2.73 14.40 -34.06
C PRO A 355 1.76 13.22 -34.03
N VAL A 356 1.46 12.65 -35.19
CA VAL A 356 0.53 11.52 -35.33
C VAL A 356 1.36 10.23 -35.40
N PRO A 357 1.19 9.28 -34.46
CA PRO A 357 1.82 7.96 -34.54
C PRO A 357 1.48 7.22 -35.83
N VAL A 358 2.41 6.43 -36.35
CA VAL A 358 2.17 5.55 -37.52
C VAL A 358 1.59 4.19 -37.11
N ALA A 359 1.75 3.79 -35.85
CA ALA A 359 1.10 2.64 -35.26
C ALA A 359 0.99 2.76 -33.73
N VAL A 360 0.04 2.03 -33.15
CA VAL A 360 -0.18 1.86 -31.72
C VAL A 360 -0.29 0.37 -31.41
N ARG A 361 0.30 -0.07 -30.30
CA ARG A 361 0.15 -1.40 -29.74
C ARG A 361 -0.94 -1.35 -28.68
N LEU A 362 -1.88 -2.27 -28.79
CA LEU A 362 -3.02 -2.43 -27.91
C LEU A 362 -2.92 -3.79 -27.24
N ASP A 363 -3.22 -3.84 -25.95
CA ASP A 363 -3.37 -5.09 -25.22
C ASP A 363 -4.86 -5.40 -25.12
N VAL A 364 -5.27 -6.49 -25.79
CA VAL A 364 -6.67 -6.92 -25.86
C VAL A 364 -6.87 -8.12 -24.94
N PRO A 365 -7.74 -8.04 -23.93
CA PRO A 365 -8.06 -9.17 -23.06
C PRO A 365 -8.50 -10.42 -23.87
N VAL A 366 -7.99 -11.60 -23.52
CA VAL A 366 -8.24 -12.85 -24.24
C VAL A 366 -9.73 -13.22 -24.24
N ASP A 367 -10.45 -12.92 -23.17
CA ASP A 367 -11.90 -13.09 -23.07
C ASP A 367 -12.66 -12.20 -24.08
N ALA A 368 -12.20 -10.96 -24.27
CA ALA A 368 -12.77 -10.02 -25.24
C ALA A 368 -12.57 -10.45 -26.72
N LEU A 369 -11.61 -11.35 -27.01
CA LEU A 369 -11.40 -11.88 -28.36
C LEU A 369 -12.60 -12.68 -28.89
N THR A 370 -13.42 -13.23 -27.99
CA THR A 370 -14.60 -14.05 -28.36
C THR A 370 -15.92 -13.44 -27.91
N ASP A 371 -15.87 -12.35 -27.14
CA ASP A 371 -17.05 -11.64 -26.66
C ASP A 371 -17.73 -10.84 -27.80
N PRO A 372 -19.07 -10.91 -27.94
CA PRO A 372 -19.83 -10.07 -28.88
C PRO A 372 -19.92 -8.58 -28.51
N ASP A 373 -19.51 -8.16 -27.30
CA ASP A 373 -19.55 -6.76 -26.89
C ASP A 373 -18.47 -5.91 -27.60
N PRO A 374 -18.70 -4.60 -27.81
CA PRO A 374 -17.78 -3.76 -28.57
C PRO A 374 -16.40 -3.60 -27.90
N LEU A 375 -15.33 -3.90 -28.64
CA LEU A 375 -13.95 -3.85 -28.14
C LEU A 375 -13.45 -2.47 -27.71
N ALA A 376 -14.08 -1.38 -28.17
CA ALA A 376 -13.69 -0.02 -27.85
C ALA A 376 -13.72 0.32 -26.34
N GLN A 377 -14.27 -0.56 -25.50
CA GLN A 377 -14.37 -0.37 -24.05
C GLN A 377 -13.44 -1.31 -23.26
N THR A 378 -12.68 -2.16 -23.94
CA THR A 378 -11.99 -3.30 -23.31
C THR A 378 -10.50 -3.40 -23.61
N PHE A 379 -9.98 -2.79 -24.69
CA PHE A 379 -8.54 -2.79 -24.96
C PHE A 379 -7.82 -1.66 -24.21
N MET A 380 -6.52 -1.85 -23.99
CA MET A 380 -5.62 -0.86 -23.36
C MET A 380 -4.51 -0.46 -24.33
N GLU A 381 -4.18 0.82 -24.43
CA GLU A 381 -3.08 1.30 -25.28
C GLU A 381 -1.74 1.20 -24.53
N SER A 382 -0.78 0.42 -25.03
CA SER A 382 0.49 0.20 -24.32
C SER A 382 1.67 0.95 -24.93
N GLU A 383 1.82 0.94 -26.25
CA GLU A 383 2.97 1.58 -26.92
C GLU A 383 2.57 2.32 -28.19
N VAL A 384 3.31 3.37 -28.53
CA VAL A 384 3.17 4.09 -29.80
C VAL A 384 4.48 4.14 -30.57
N THR A 385 4.39 4.21 -31.89
CA THR A 385 5.55 4.48 -32.75
C THR A 385 5.21 5.56 -33.77
N PHE A 386 6.14 6.51 -33.94
CA PHE A 386 6.00 7.62 -34.90
C PHE A 386 6.75 7.35 -36.22
N ASP A 387 7.66 6.38 -36.23
CA ASP A 387 8.50 6.04 -37.39
C ASP A 387 8.35 4.57 -37.84
N GLY A 388 7.62 3.75 -37.08
CA GLY A 388 7.40 2.33 -37.33
C GLY A 388 8.57 1.43 -36.91
N ALA A 389 9.57 1.98 -36.22
CA ALA A 389 10.76 1.27 -35.79
C ALA A 389 11.02 1.42 -34.28
N ALA A 390 10.93 2.65 -33.75
CA ALA A 390 11.07 2.94 -32.34
C ALA A 390 9.69 2.92 -31.67
N TRP A 391 9.53 2.01 -30.73
CA TRP A 391 8.34 1.91 -29.88
C TRP A 391 8.57 2.68 -28.58
N ARG A 392 7.56 3.43 -28.17
CA ARG A 392 7.55 4.27 -26.97
C ARG A 392 6.45 3.75 -26.07
N ASP A 393 6.84 3.36 -24.86
CA ASP A 393 5.91 3.00 -23.79
C ASP A 393 5.07 4.23 -23.39
N LEU A 394 3.75 4.11 -23.44
CA LEU A 394 2.82 5.17 -23.07
C LEU A 394 2.80 5.42 -21.56
N TYR A 395 3.16 4.43 -20.74
CA TYR A 395 3.16 4.50 -19.28
C TYR A 395 4.58 4.48 -18.68
N GLY A 396 5.59 4.68 -19.53
CA GLY A 396 6.98 4.86 -19.09
C GLY A 396 7.21 6.20 -18.38
N GLU A 397 8.31 6.30 -17.63
CA GLU A 397 8.65 7.49 -16.82
C GLU A 397 8.98 8.76 -17.66
N GLU A 398 9.15 8.65 -18.98
CA GLU A 398 9.59 9.75 -19.83
C GLU A 398 8.60 10.03 -20.99
N VAL A 399 8.24 11.30 -21.17
CA VAL A 399 7.53 11.78 -22.36
C VAL A 399 8.31 11.40 -23.63
N PRO A 400 7.66 10.78 -24.63
CA PRO A 400 8.28 10.47 -25.91
C PRO A 400 9.04 11.66 -26.52
N GLU A 401 10.21 11.40 -27.11
CA GLU A 401 11.08 12.46 -27.64
C GLU A 401 10.37 13.33 -28.69
N GLU A 402 9.48 12.70 -29.44
CA GLU A 402 8.65 13.29 -30.48
C GLU A 402 7.66 14.32 -29.90
N LEU A 403 7.27 14.17 -28.63
CA LEU A 403 6.35 15.06 -27.91
C LEU A 403 7.06 16.12 -27.05
N ARG A 404 8.39 16.04 -26.87
CA ARG A 404 9.17 16.99 -26.04
C ARG A 404 8.96 18.46 -26.41
N ALA A 405 8.68 18.77 -27.68
CA ALA A 405 8.38 20.13 -28.11
C ALA A 405 7.13 20.73 -27.43
N PHE A 406 6.31 19.89 -26.80
CA PHE A 406 5.09 20.23 -26.08
C PHE A 406 5.19 19.95 -24.58
N ALA A 407 6.34 19.50 -24.04
CA ALA A 407 6.48 19.17 -22.63
C ALA A 407 6.34 20.42 -21.73
N ALA A 408 5.58 20.33 -20.65
CA ALA A 408 5.19 21.44 -19.78
C ALA A 408 6.32 21.99 -18.87
N GLY A 409 7.56 21.49 -19.01
CA GLY A 409 8.68 21.75 -18.10
C GLY A 409 9.91 22.47 -18.67
N ASP A 410 9.97 22.75 -19.98
CA ASP A 410 11.17 23.33 -20.65
C ASP A 410 11.00 24.81 -21.10
N ALA A 411 10.07 25.55 -20.47
CA ALA A 411 9.85 26.99 -20.71
C ALA A 411 10.47 27.91 -19.64
#